data_AF-A0A5C4IVM9-F1
#
_entry.id   AF-A0A5C4IVM9-F1
#
_cell.length_a   1.000
_cell.length_b   1.000
_cell.length_c   1.000
_cell.angle_alpha   90.00
_cell.angle_beta   90.00
_cell.angle_gamma   90.00
#
_symmetry.space_group_name_H-M   'P 1'
#
loop_
_entity.id
_entity.type
_entity.pdbx_description
1 polymer ?
#
loop_
_entity_poly.entity_id
_entity_poly.type
_entity_poly.pdbx_seq_one_letter_code
_entity_poly.pdbx_strand_id
1 'polypeptide(L)'
;MAGAALFLWRPPRPDLALLASIVVFMAASAGAGIYVLNHLGDGRWGGDGQPKLSPPELSGTPVVGKFLEPLEGALGGVTNGVNEFVDFRSALPVALDFFAAAGWALALSVPVALAALAVNARLAGRRNAEFAAYKTEVEQLRTELEHVKRHVGYPANDIY
;
A
#
# COMPACT_ATOMS: atom_id res chain seq x y z
N MET A 1 -22.67 5.34 -7.44
CA MET A 1 -22.47 6.04 -8.73
C MET A 1 -21.97 7.49 -8.59
N ALA A 2 -21.67 8.02 -7.39
CA ALA A 2 -21.16 9.38 -7.21
C ALA A 2 -19.61 9.50 -7.29
N GLY A 3 -18.87 8.40 -7.07
CA GLY A 3 -17.40 8.41 -7.13
C GLY A 3 -16.82 8.62 -8.53
N ALA A 4 -17.54 8.20 -9.58
CA ALA A 4 -17.12 8.37 -10.97
C ALA A 4 -17.21 9.83 -11.45
N ALA A 5 -18.18 10.60 -10.94
CA ALA A 5 -18.35 12.01 -11.29
C ALA A 5 -17.23 12.89 -10.72
N LEU A 6 -16.69 12.55 -9.54
CA LEU A 6 -15.55 13.24 -8.94
C LEU A 6 -14.23 12.95 -9.68
N PHE A 7 -14.09 11.74 -10.26
CA PHE A 7 -12.93 11.37 -11.08
C PHE A 7 -12.87 12.14 -12.41
N LEU A 8 -14.02 12.60 -12.92
CA LEU A 8 -14.13 13.30 -14.20
C LEU A 8 -13.90 14.81 -14.09
N TRP A 9 -14.02 15.39 -12.88
CA TRP A 9 -13.98 16.85 -12.69
C TRP A 9 -12.56 17.41 -12.47
N ARG A 10 -11.60 16.57 -12.05
CA ARG A 10 -10.18 16.93 -11.97
C ARG A 10 -9.42 16.24 -13.09
N PRO A 11 -8.41 16.90 -13.71
CA PRO A 11 -7.55 16.21 -14.66
C PRO A 11 -6.99 14.96 -13.95
N PRO A 12 -7.24 13.75 -14.49
CA PRO A 12 -6.81 12.54 -13.83
C PRO A 12 -5.29 12.60 -13.73
N ARG A 13 -4.76 12.39 -12.52
CA ARG A 13 -3.35 12.19 -12.25
C ARG A 13 -3.11 10.68 -12.09
N PRO A 14 -3.10 9.92 -13.20
CA PRO A 14 -3.01 8.46 -13.15
C PRO A 14 -1.69 8.00 -12.51
N ASP A 15 -0.65 8.85 -12.60
CA ASP A 15 0.65 8.69 -11.95
C ASP A 15 0.55 8.66 -10.42
N LEU A 16 -0.21 9.59 -9.82
CA LEU A 16 -0.44 9.61 -8.38
C LEU A 16 -1.38 8.50 -7.92
N ALA A 17 -2.40 8.18 -8.73
CA ALA A 17 -3.31 7.07 -8.44
C ALA A 17 -2.57 5.73 -8.45
N LEU A 18 -1.67 5.51 -9.41
CA LEU A 18 -0.82 4.33 -9.47
C LEU A 18 0.07 4.24 -8.23
N LEU A 19 0.78 5.31 -7.87
CA LEU A 19 1.64 5.33 -6.70
C LEU A 19 0.86 5.07 -5.40
N ALA A 20 -0.31 5.69 -5.25
CA ALA A 20 -1.19 5.46 -4.10
C ALA A 20 -1.66 3.99 -4.04
N SER A 21 -2.03 3.39 -5.17
CA SER A 21 -2.45 1.99 -5.23
C SER A 21 -1.33 1.03 -4.80
N ILE A 22 -0.09 1.30 -5.22
CA ILE A 22 1.09 0.50 -4.85
C ILE A 22 1.34 0.58 -3.33
N VAL A 23 1.24 1.78 -2.74
CA VAL A 23 1.42 1.97 -1.29
C VAL A 23 0.34 1.25 -0.50
N VAL A 24 -0.93 1.36 -0.92
CA VAL A 24 -2.04 0.66 -0.25
C VAL A 24 -1.88 -0.85 -0.37
N PHE A 25 -1.51 -1.36 -1.55
CA PHE A 25 -1.26 -2.78 -1.77
C PHE A 25 -0.09 -3.29 -0.91
N MET A 26 0.99 -2.52 -0.80
CA MET A 26 2.13 -2.85 0.07
C MET A 26 1.70 -2.97 1.53
N ALA A 27 0.96 -1.98 2.04
CA ALA A 27 0.48 -1.97 3.42
C ALA A 27 -0.49 -3.12 3.71
N ALA A 28 -1.41 -3.39 2.78
CA ALA A 28 -2.36 -4.49 2.89
C ALA A 28 -1.66 -5.86 2.88
N SER A 29 -0.67 -6.04 1.99
CA SER A 29 0.10 -7.29 1.90
C SER A 29 0.93 -7.53 3.16
N ALA A 30 1.62 -6.50 3.68
CA ALA A 30 2.35 -6.62 4.94
C ALA A 30 1.40 -6.94 6.12
N GLY A 31 0.24 -6.28 6.18
CA GLY A 31 -0.78 -6.56 7.20
C GLY A 31 -1.33 -7.98 7.11
N ALA A 32 -1.57 -8.48 5.89
CA ALA A 32 -2.01 -9.86 5.68
C ALA A 32 -0.95 -10.88 6.16
N GLY A 33 0.34 -10.65 5.86
CA GLY A 33 1.42 -11.51 6.36
C GLY A 33 1.47 -11.58 7.89
N ILE A 34 1.35 -10.43 8.57
CA ILE A 34 1.28 -10.37 10.04
C ILE A 34 0.03 -11.09 10.56
N TYR A 35 -1.11 -10.91 9.90
CA TYR A 35 -2.38 -11.54 10.29
C TYR A 35 -2.31 -13.07 10.19
N VAL A 36 -1.70 -13.62 9.14
CA VAL A 36 -1.45 -15.06 8.97
C VAL A 36 -0.59 -15.59 10.12
N LEU A 37 0.50 -14.88 10.46
CA LEU A 37 1.36 -15.26 11.58
C LEU A 37 0.67 -15.22 12.95
N ASN A 38 -0.41 -14.45 13.09
CA ASN A 38 -1.21 -14.42 14.31
C ASN A 38 -2.27 -15.54 14.35
N HIS A 39 -2.51 -16.24 13.22
CA HIS A 39 -3.54 -17.27 13.08
C HIS A 39 -2.96 -18.59 12.52
N LEU A 40 -1.84 -19.03 13.10
CA LEU A 40 -1.04 -20.18 12.61
C LEU A 40 -1.80 -21.51 12.57
N GLY A 41 -2.75 -21.70 13.50
CA GLY A 41 -3.53 -22.94 13.62
C GLY A 41 -4.82 -22.96 12.79
N ASP A 42 -5.11 -21.91 12.01
CA ASP A 42 -6.29 -21.89 11.14
C ASP A 42 -6.02 -22.68 9.86
N GLY A 43 -6.85 -23.69 9.58
CA GLY A 43 -6.75 -24.55 8.41
C GLY A 43 -6.67 -23.79 7.08
N ARG A 44 -7.24 -22.57 7.01
CA ARG A 44 -7.18 -21.74 5.80
C ARG A 44 -5.76 -21.31 5.39
N TRP A 45 -4.81 -21.35 6.33
CA TRP A 45 -3.42 -20.91 6.13
C TRP A 45 -2.38 -22.03 6.23
N GLY A 46 -2.82 -23.29 6.35
CA GLY A 46 -1.92 -24.45 6.37
C GLY A 46 -1.97 -25.31 7.64
N GLY A 47 -2.67 -24.86 8.69
CA GLY A 47 -2.74 -25.55 10.00
C GLY A 47 -3.38 -26.94 9.99
N ASP A 48 -4.08 -27.32 8.91
CA ASP A 48 -4.69 -28.65 8.74
C ASP A 48 -3.93 -29.52 7.71
N GLY A 49 -2.82 -29.03 7.16
CA GLY A 49 -2.07 -29.71 6.10
C GLY A 49 -1.26 -30.92 6.57
N GLN A 50 -1.02 -31.06 7.86
CA GLN A 50 -0.38 -32.22 8.46
C GLN A 50 -1.23 -32.81 9.60
N PRO A 51 -1.26 -34.15 9.74
CA PRO A 51 -1.99 -34.79 10.83
C PRO A 51 -1.39 -34.35 12.17
N LYS A 52 -2.20 -33.71 13.00
CA LYS A 52 -1.80 -33.29 14.35
C LYS A 52 -1.55 -34.53 15.21
N LEU A 53 -0.49 -34.48 15.98
CA LEU A 53 -0.18 -35.55 16.92
C LEU A 53 -1.15 -35.46 18.10
N SER A 54 -1.75 -36.59 18.47
CA SER A 54 -2.55 -36.71 19.70
C SER A 54 -1.69 -37.35 20.78
N PRO A 55 -1.69 -36.81 22.02
CA PRO A 55 -0.96 -37.43 23.10
C PRO A 55 -1.54 -38.82 23.42
N PRO A 56 -0.71 -39.79 23.80
CA PRO A 56 -1.18 -41.11 24.20
C PRO A 56 -1.92 -41.04 25.54
N GLU A 57 -3.10 -41.65 25.63
CA GLU A 57 -3.83 -41.82 26.90
C GLU A 57 -3.14 -42.90 27.74
N LEU A 58 -2.43 -42.49 28.80
CA LEU A 58 -1.67 -43.41 29.67
C LEU A 58 -2.38 -43.64 31.01
N SER A 59 -3.15 -42.67 31.47
CA SER A 59 -3.98 -42.71 32.69
C SER A 59 -5.10 -43.75 32.65
N GLY A 60 -5.53 -44.17 31.46
CA GLY A 60 -6.50 -45.24 31.24
C GLY A 60 -5.96 -46.66 31.47
N THR A 61 -4.65 -46.84 31.72
CA THR A 61 -4.06 -48.16 31.91
C THR A 61 -4.41 -48.79 33.27
N PRO A 62 -4.89 -50.05 33.32
CA PRO A 62 -5.15 -50.74 34.57
C PRO A 62 -3.89 -50.81 35.44
N VAL A 63 -4.03 -50.61 36.76
CA VAL A 63 -2.98 -50.74 37.80
C VAL A 63 -1.94 -49.60 37.86
N VAL A 64 -1.47 -49.08 36.73
CA VAL A 64 -0.39 -48.06 36.69
C VAL A 64 -0.82 -46.68 36.18
N GLY A 65 -2.06 -46.52 35.68
CA GLY A 65 -2.52 -45.28 35.06
C GLY A 65 -2.32 -44.02 35.90
N LYS A 66 -2.64 -44.05 37.19
CA LYS A 66 -2.43 -42.89 38.09
C LYS A 66 -0.97 -42.49 38.27
N PHE A 67 -0.02 -43.40 38.10
CA PHE A 67 1.41 -43.09 38.18
C PHE A 67 1.96 -42.52 36.86
N LEU A 68 1.25 -42.74 35.75
CA LEU A 68 1.62 -42.26 34.43
C LEU A 68 1.01 -40.89 34.11
N GLU A 69 0.11 -40.37 34.95
CA GLU A 69 -0.55 -39.07 34.77
C GLU A 69 0.44 -37.89 34.60
N PRO A 70 1.54 -37.76 35.38
CA PRO A 70 2.54 -36.72 35.14
C PRO A 70 3.31 -36.89 33.82
N LEU A 71 3.51 -38.15 33.39
CA LEU A 71 4.18 -38.47 32.13
C LEU A 71 3.27 -38.17 30.94
N GLU A 72 1.97 -38.48 31.04
CA GLU A 72 0.95 -38.10 30.07
C GLU A 72 0.88 -36.58 29.92
N GLY A 73 0.90 -35.82 31.02
CA GLY A 73 0.98 -34.36 30.98
C GLY A 73 2.24 -33.84 30.29
N ALA A 74 3.41 -34.43 30.57
CA ALA A 74 4.66 -34.08 29.91
C ALA A 74 4.64 -34.38 28.41
N LEU A 75 4.11 -35.55 28.02
CA LEU A 75 3.94 -35.95 26.62
C LEU A 75 2.90 -35.06 25.92
N GLY A 76 1.82 -34.69 26.60
CA GLY A 76 0.83 -33.71 26.14
C GLY A 76 1.46 -32.36 25.85
N GLY A 77 2.30 -31.85 26.76
CA GLY A 77 3.06 -30.62 26.55
C GLY A 77 4.00 -30.67 25.35
N VAL A 78 4.77 -31.75 25.21
CA VAL A 78 5.67 -31.95 24.06
C VAL A 78 4.87 -32.05 22.76
N THR A 79 3.78 -32.81 22.75
CA THR A 79 2.91 -33.00 21.59
C THR A 79 2.27 -31.68 21.15
N ASN A 80 1.80 -30.88 22.11
CA ASN A 80 1.27 -29.55 21.84
C ASN A 80 2.34 -28.61 21.24
N GLY A 81 3.55 -28.60 21.80
CA GLY A 81 4.65 -27.79 21.24
C GLY A 81 5.08 -28.22 19.83
N VAL A 82 5.07 -29.54 19.54
CA VAL A 82 5.34 -30.05 18.19
C VAL A 82 4.25 -29.63 17.21
N ASN A 83 2.97 -29.70 17.61
CA ASN A 83 1.85 -29.27 16.77
C ASN A 83 1.93 -27.75 16.49
N GLU A 84 2.23 -26.92 17.49
CA GLU A 84 2.43 -25.47 17.30
C GLU A 84 3.59 -25.15 16.34
N PHE A 85 4.67 -25.93 16.39
CA PHE A 85 5.80 -25.77 15.46
C PHE A 85 5.42 -26.18 14.02
N VAL A 86 4.64 -27.25 13.87
CA VAL A 86 4.12 -27.68 12.56
C VAL A 86 3.17 -26.63 11.97
N ASP A 87 2.27 -26.10 12.79
CA ASP A 87 1.36 -25.00 12.43
C ASP A 87 2.17 -23.77 11.98
N PHE A 88 3.18 -23.35 12.77
CA PHE A 88 4.08 -22.25 12.39
C PHE A 88 4.81 -22.51 11.07
N ARG A 89 5.41 -23.69 10.91
CA ARG A 89 6.15 -24.07 9.69
C ARG A 89 5.25 -24.07 8.47
N SER A 90 3.99 -24.45 8.61
CA SER A 90 3.02 -24.50 7.50
C SER A 90 2.54 -23.11 7.08
N ALA A 91 2.32 -22.20 8.05
CA ALA A 91 1.85 -20.83 7.81
C ALA A 91 2.97 -19.86 7.41
N LEU A 92 4.23 -20.17 7.76
CA LEU A 92 5.40 -19.36 7.43
C LEU A 92 5.58 -19.07 5.93
N PRO A 93 5.56 -20.07 5.00
CA PRO A 93 5.69 -19.79 3.57
C PRO A 93 4.57 -18.88 3.06
N VAL A 94 3.33 -19.08 3.54
CA VAL A 94 2.18 -18.25 3.17
C VAL A 94 2.39 -16.81 3.61
N ALA A 95 2.85 -16.59 4.85
CA ALA A 95 3.18 -15.25 5.33
C ALA A 95 4.34 -14.62 4.54
N LEU A 96 5.35 -15.41 4.19
CA LEU A 96 6.48 -14.96 3.38
C LEU A 96 6.06 -14.56 1.96
N ASP A 97 5.09 -15.22 1.35
CA ASP A 97 4.55 -14.83 0.05
C ASP A 97 3.90 -13.44 0.10
N PHE A 98 3.16 -13.13 1.17
CA PHE A 98 2.61 -11.80 1.39
C PHE A 98 3.70 -10.73 1.61
N PHE A 99 4.73 -11.05 2.39
CA PHE A 99 5.87 -10.15 2.57
C PHE A 99 6.69 -9.97 1.29
N ALA A 100 6.85 -11.02 0.49
CA ALA A 100 7.50 -10.95 -0.82
C ALA A 100 6.71 -10.03 -1.76
N ALA A 101 5.38 -10.16 -1.80
CA ALA A 101 4.50 -9.25 -2.55
C ALA A 101 4.64 -7.79 -2.08
N ALA A 102 4.70 -7.55 -0.77
CA ALA A 102 4.95 -6.23 -0.21
C ALA A 102 6.34 -5.70 -0.60
N GLY A 103 7.37 -6.56 -0.56
CA GLY A 103 8.74 -6.22 -0.96
C GLY A 103 8.83 -5.83 -2.44
N TRP A 104 8.14 -6.56 -3.33
CA TRP A 104 8.05 -6.21 -4.74
C TRP A 104 7.29 -4.91 -4.97
N ALA A 105 6.22 -4.67 -4.24
CA ALA A 105 5.49 -3.40 -4.29
C ALA A 105 6.39 -2.22 -3.88
N LEU A 106 7.19 -2.39 -2.82
CA LEU A 106 8.17 -1.40 -2.41
C LEU A 106 9.24 -1.17 -3.49
N ALA A 107 9.78 -2.24 -4.07
CA ALA A 107 10.77 -2.15 -5.15
C ALA A 107 10.23 -1.42 -6.38
N LEU A 108 8.95 -1.65 -6.75
CA LEU A 108 8.27 -0.95 -7.84
C LEU A 108 7.87 0.49 -7.50
N SER A 109 7.67 0.81 -6.21
CA SER A 109 7.28 2.16 -5.80
C SER A 109 8.32 3.22 -6.18
N VAL A 110 9.61 2.90 -6.10
CA VAL A 110 10.72 3.81 -6.39
C VAL A 110 10.74 4.26 -7.87
N PRO A 111 10.81 3.36 -8.87
CA PRO A 111 10.79 3.77 -10.27
C PRO A 111 9.48 4.46 -10.65
N VAL A 112 8.34 4.04 -10.10
CA VAL A 112 7.04 4.69 -10.34
C VAL A 112 7.03 6.11 -9.78
N ALA A 113 7.57 6.33 -8.57
CA ALA A 113 7.69 7.65 -7.97
C ALA A 113 8.58 8.58 -8.83
N LEU A 114 9.71 8.06 -9.32
CA LEU A 114 10.61 8.82 -10.21
C LEU A 114 9.93 9.18 -11.53
N ALA A 115 9.19 8.24 -12.14
CA ALA A 115 8.44 8.50 -13.36
C ALA A 115 7.35 9.56 -13.13
N ALA A 116 6.58 9.45 -12.04
CA ALA A 116 5.58 10.44 -11.65
C ALA A 116 6.21 11.83 -11.44
N LEU A 117 7.34 11.90 -10.75
CA LEU A 117 8.07 13.15 -10.54
C LEU A 117 8.50 13.78 -11.87
N ALA A 118 9.07 13.00 -12.79
CA ALA A 118 9.51 13.47 -14.09
C ALA A 118 8.35 14.01 -14.95
N VAL A 119 7.21 13.30 -14.98
CA VAL A 119 6.01 13.74 -15.70
C VAL A 119 5.47 15.04 -15.11
N ASN A 120 5.35 15.13 -13.79
CA ASN A 120 4.88 16.35 -13.13
C ASN A 120 5.82 17.54 -13.35
N ALA A 121 7.14 17.33 -13.28
CA ALA A 121 8.13 18.36 -13.56
C ALA A 121 8.00 18.90 -15.00
N ARG A 122 7.81 18.00 -15.98
CA ARG A 122 7.62 18.39 -17.38
C ARG A 122 6.32 19.17 -17.59
N LEU A 123 5.21 18.73 -16.98
CA LEU A 123 3.93 19.43 -17.05
C LEU A 123 3.99 20.81 -16.37
N ALA A 124 4.65 20.92 -15.23
CA ALA A 124 4.88 22.18 -14.54
C ALA A 124 5.73 23.14 -15.40
N GLY A 125 6.80 22.63 -16.04
CA GLY A 125 7.62 23.40 -16.96
C GLY A 125 6.83 23.96 -18.14
N ARG A 126 5.97 23.15 -18.76
CA ARG A 126 5.09 23.59 -19.85
C ARG A 126 4.13 24.69 -19.42
N ARG A 127 3.46 24.53 -18.27
CA ARG A 127 2.56 25.53 -17.71
C ARG A 127 3.28 26.85 -17.42
N ASN A 128 4.51 26.80 -16.91
CA ASN A 128 5.29 28.01 -16.64
C ASN A 128 5.69 28.72 -17.94
N ALA A 129 6.04 27.98 -18.99
CA ALA A 129 6.36 28.55 -20.29
C ALA A 129 5.13 29.22 -20.95
N GLU A 130 3.97 28.56 -20.90
CA GLU A 130 2.70 29.13 -21.37
C GLU A 130 2.34 30.39 -20.58
N PHE A 131 2.45 30.36 -19.25
CA PHE A 131 2.20 31.52 -18.40
C PHE A 131 3.15 32.69 -18.69
N ALA A 132 4.44 32.40 -18.94
CA ALA A 132 5.41 33.42 -19.33
C ALA A 132 5.05 34.05 -20.68
N ALA A 133 4.65 33.25 -21.68
CA ALA A 133 4.21 33.76 -22.97
C ALA A 133 2.98 34.66 -22.86
N TYR A 134 1.96 34.24 -22.10
CA TYR A 134 0.78 35.07 -21.83
C TYR A 134 1.14 36.39 -21.14
N LYS A 135 2.09 36.36 -20.19
CA LYS A 135 2.52 37.58 -19.51
C LYS A 135 3.18 38.56 -20.47
N THR A 136 4.03 38.08 -21.38
CA THR A 136 4.67 38.90 -22.41
C THR A 136 3.63 39.50 -23.37
N GLU A 137 2.63 38.72 -23.78
CA GLU A 137 1.55 39.21 -24.64
C GLU A 137 0.73 40.30 -23.95
N VAL A 138 0.36 40.12 -22.67
CA VAL A 138 -0.34 41.14 -21.88
C VAL A 138 0.48 42.43 -21.72
N GLU A 139 1.80 42.31 -21.49
CA GLU A 139 2.69 43.48 -21.41
C GLU A 139 2.79 44.24 -22.75
N GLN A 140 2.81 43.51 -23.88
CA GLN A 140 2.78 44.10 -25.21
C GLN A 140 1.44 44.81 -25.47
N LEU A 141 0.31 44.15 -25.25
CA LEU A 141 -1.01 44.76 -25.43
C LEU A 141 -1.19 46.00 -24.56
N ARG A 142 -0.67 46.00 -23.32
CA ARG A 142 -0.71 47.17 -22.44
C ARG A 142 0.06 48.35 -23.03
N THR A 143 1.22 48.08 -23.62
CA THR A 143 2.06 49.10 -24.25
C THR A 143 1.41 49.66 -25.53
N GLU A 144 0.82 48.79 -26.35
CA GLU A 144 0.04 49.19 -27.53
C GLU A 144 -1.17 50.04 -27.13
N LEU A 145 -1.89 49.65 -26.08
CA LEU A 145 -3.03 50.39 -25.57
C LEU A 145 -2.63 51.77 -25.03
N GLU A 146 -1.51 51.87 -24.31
CA GLU A 146 -0.97 53.17 -23.88
C GLU A 146 -0.55 54.07 -25.05
N HIS A 147 -0.03 53.47 -26.12
CA HIS A 147 0.31 54.21 -27.33
C HIS A 147 -0.95 54.73 -28.04
N VAL A 148 -1.98 53.90 -28.18
CA VAL A 148 -3.28 54.31 -28.77
C VAL A 148 -3.93 55.40 -27.90
N LYS A 149 -3.92 55.23 -26.58
CA LYS A 149 -4.48 56.21 -25.63
C LYS A 149 -3.81 57.57 -25.76
N ARG A 150 -2.48 57.60 -25.92
CA ARG A 150 -1.71 58.83 -26.19
C ARG A 150 -2.02 59.43 -27.55
N HIS A 151 -2.17 58.61 -28.59
CA HIS A 151 -2.45 59.09 -29.95
C HIS A 151 -3.86 59.72 -30.08
N VAL A 152 -4.85 59.19 -29.36
CA VAL A 152 -6.23 59.71 -29.36
C VAL A 152 -6.40 60.91 -28.41
N GLY A 153 -5.35 61.31 -27.68
CA GLY A 153 -5.39 62.47 -26.78
C GLY A 153 -6.17 62.22 -25.49
N TYR A 154 -6.31 60.96 -25.06
CA TYR A 154 -6.98 60.63 -23.82
C TYR A 154 -6.13 61.09 -22.62
N PRO A 155 -6.69 61.84 -21.64
CA PRO A 155 -5.95 62.27 -20.47
C PRO A 155 -5.52 61.06 -19.63
N ALA A 156 -4.29 61.12 -19.10
CA ALA A 156 -3.65 60.02 -18.38
C ALA A 156 -4.29 59.68 -17.02
N ASN A 157 -5.29 60.45 -16.55
CA ASN A 157 -5.70 60.47 -15.14
C ASN A 157 -7.07 59.85 -14.79
N ASP A 158 -7.84 59.33 -15.75
CA ASP A 158 -9.18 58.77 -15.45
C ASP A 158 -9.19 57.24 -15.47
N ILE A 159 -8.50 56.58 -14.53
CA ILE A 159 -8.89 55.24 -14.03
C ILE A 159 -8.36 55.11 -12.58
N TYR A 160 -9.21 55.47 -11.60
CA TYR A 160 -9.10 55.06 -10.20
C TYR A 160 -10.17 54.00 -9.92
#